data_AF-X0PKZ7-F1
#
_entry.id   AF-X0PKZ7-F1
#
_cell.length_a   1.000
_cell.length_b   1.000
_cell.length_c   1.000
_cell.angle_alpha   90.00
_cell.angle_beta   90.00
_cell.angle_gamma   90.00
#
_symmetry.space_group_name_H-M   'P 1'
#
loop_
_entity.id
_entity.type
_entity.pdbx_description
1 polymer ?
#
loop_
_entity_poly.entity_id
_entity_poly.type
_entity_poly.pdbx_seq_one_letter_code
_entity_poly.pdbx_strand_id
1 'polypeptide(L)'
;MNMKLASGTKTLDEVEQAITNLKLEIGQDKKNLADKVTQVKALEQQLVLLMGDARKVETDEWKYTMHVPNPAKKSWYSVVQEGGTAEQRRLNVDKLKKTLPELIKVETKEKVDTDSIKQRLADGELVITDSGKLVTVNGEIVPGIIGELKPASVSAKAKEK
;
A
#
# COMPACT_ATOMS: atom_id res chain seq x y z
N MET A 1 -8.64 -36.90 -51.21
CA MET A 1 -9.13 -35.52 -50.94
C MET A 1 -8.11 -34.83 -50.05
N ASN A 2 -7.40 -33.83 -50.59
CA ASN A 2 -6.43 -33.03 -49.85
C ASN A 2 -7.18 -31.91 -49.11
N MET A 3 -7.32 -32.04 -47.79
CA MET A 3 -7.72 -30.91 -46.95
C MET A 3 -6.48 -30.07 -46.63
N LYS A 4 -6.30 -28.97 -47.36
CA LYS A 4 -5.48 -27.84 -46.91
C LYS A 4 -6.23 -27.18 -45.74
N LEU A 5 -5.85 -27.53 -44.51
CA LEU A 5 -6.18 -26.74 -43.34
C LEU A 5 -5.06 -25.71 -43.14
N ALA A 6 -5.34 -24.46 -43.52
CA ALA A 6 -4.53 -23.32 -43.12
C ALA A 6 -4.91 -22.96 -41.66
N SER A 7 -4.10 -23.38 -40.69
CA SER A 7 -4.03 -22.76 -39.36
C SER A 7 -2.82 -23.30 -38.61
N GLY A 8 -1.81 -22.45 -38.39
CA GLY A 8 -0.60 -22.83 -37.68
C GLY A 8 -0.90 -23.30 -36.26
N THR A 9 -0.72 -24.59 -36.01
CA THR A 9 -0.62 -25.14 -34.66
C THR A 9 0.78 -24.83 -34.13
N LYS A 10 0.90 -23.84 -33.24
CA LYS A 10 2.13 -23.64 -32.47
C LYS A 10 2.41 -24.91 -31.67
N THR A 11 3.67 -25.32 -31.62
CA THR A 11 4.05 -26.48 -30.79
C THR A 11 3.93 -26.11 -29.31
N LEU A 12 3.80 -27.12 -28.43
CA LEU A 12 3.77 -26.89 -26.98
C LEU A 12 5.01 -26.10 -26.52
N ASP A 13 6.17 -26.45 -27.06
CA ASP A 13 7.46 -25.81 -26.78
C ASP A 13 7.47 -24.32 -27.17
N GLU A 14 6.85 -23.95 -28.30
CA GLU A 14 6.72 -22.54 -28.72
C GLU A 14 5.81 -21.75 -27.78
N VAL A 15 4.78 -22.38 -27.23
CA VAL A 15 3.88 -21.75 -26.24
C VAL A 15 4.59 -21.60 -24.90
N GLU A 16 5.35 -22.60 -24.45
CA GLU A 16 6.12 -22.54 -23.20
C GLU A 16 7.23 -21.48 -23.24
N GLN A 17 7.93 -21.37 -24.38
CA GLN A 17 8.93 -20.33 -24.60
C GLN A 17 8.29 -18.94 -24.60
N ALA A 18 7.13 -18.77 -25.25
CA ALA A 18 6.40 -17.50 -25.25
C ALA A 18 5.95 -17.10 -23.83
N ILE A 19 5.44 -18.05 -23.04
CA ILE A 19 5.06 -17.81 -21.62
C ILE A 19 6.28 -17.39 -20.81
N THR A 20 7.43 -18.03 -21.02
CA THR A 20 8.67 -17.71 -20.31
C THR A 20 9.15 -16.29 -20.63
N ASN A 21 9.15 -15.92 -21.91
CA ASN A 21 9.52 -14.57 -22.35
C ASN A 21 8.57 -13.50 -21.76
N LEU A 22 7.25 -13.74 -21.80
CA LEU A 22 6.26 -12.84 -21.21
C LEU A 22 6.45 -12.69 -19.69
N LYS A 23 6.79 -13.76 -18.98
CA LYS A 23 7.09 -13.69 -17.53
C LYS A 23 8.33 -12.83 -17.25
N LEU A 24 9.34 -12.91 -18.10
CA LEU A 24 10.55 -12.09 -17.99
C LEU A 24 10.25 -10.61 -18.25
N GLU A 25 9.50 -10.30 -19.31
CA GLU A 25 9.05 -8.94 -19.64
C GLU A 25 8.21 -8.35 -18.49
N ILE A 26 7.22 -9.10 -18.00
CA ILE A 26 6.42 -8.68 -16.82
C ILE A 26 7.30 -8.45 -15.60
N GLY A 27 8.32 -9.29 -15.40
CA GLY A 27 9.29 -9.12 -14.31
C GLY A 27 10.07 -7.82 -14.43
N GLN A 28 10.55 -7.49 -15.63
CA GLN A 28 11.28 -6.25 -15.91
C GLN A 28 10.37 -5.03 -15.77
N ASP A 29 9.16 -5.06 -16.30
CA ASP A 29 8.19 -3.97 -16.18
C ASP A 29 7.81 -3.69 -14.74
N LYS A 30 7.62 -4.73 -13.93
CA LYS A 30 7.38 -4.59 -12.48
C LYS A 30 8.55 -3.90 -11.79
N LYS A 31 9.78 -4.26 -12.13
CA LYS A 31 10.98 -3.62 -11.58
C LYS A 31 11.05 -2.15 -12.00
N ASN A 32 10.90 -1.87 -13.28
CA ASN A 32 10.91 -0.50 -13.82
C ASN A 32 9.82 0.38 -13.17
N LEU A 33 8.63 -0.18 -12.96
CA LEU A 33 7.55 0.52 -12.26
C LEU A 33 7.90 0.79 -10.80
N ALA A 34 8.46 -0.19 -10.08
CA ALA A 34 8.89 -0.01 -8.70
C ALA A 34 9.98 1.07 -8.57
N ASP A 35 10.93 1.10 -9.50
CA ASP A 35 11.99 2.12 -9.55
C ASP A 35 11.39 3.51 -9.80
N LYS A 36 10.46 3.65 -10.75
CA LYS A 36 9.76 4.92 -11.02
C LYS A 36 8.93 5.39 -9.83
N VAL A 37 8.21 4.50 -9.15
CA VAL A 37 7.45 4.83 -7.94
C VAL A 37 8.41 5.33 -6.83
N THR A 38 9.58 4.71 -6.70
CA THR A 38 10.61 5.14 -5.73
C THR A 38 11.13 6.54 -6.07
N GLN A 39 11.41 6.81 -7.35
CA GLN A 39 11.83 8.13 -7.82
C GLN A 39 10.76 9.21 -7.56
N VAL A 40 9.49 8.93 -7.83
CA VAL A 40 8.39 9.87 -7.57
C VAL A 40 8.30 10.20 -6.09
N LYS A 41 8.38 9.19 -5.20
CA LYS A 41 8.38 9.42 -3.75
C LYS A 41 9.56 10.28 -3.29
N ALA A 42 10.75 10.07 -3.85
CA ALA A 42 11.92 10.88 -3.55
C ALA A 42 11.72 12.34 -3.97
N LEU A 43 11.14 12.58 -5.16
CA LEU A 43 10.80 13.93 -5.62
C LEU A 43 9.73 14.59 -4.75
N GLU A 44 8.70 13.86 -4.33
CA GLU A 44 7.68 14.37 -3.41
C GLU A 44 8.31 14.80 -2.07
N GLN A 45 9.23 14.01 -1.51
CA GLN A 45 9.95 14.37 -0.29
C GLN A 45 10.85 15.60 -0.47
N GLN A 46 11.53 15.73 -1.60
CA GLN A 46 12.30 16.94 -1.92
C GLN A 46 11.39 18.17 -2.03
N LEU A 47 10.21 18.04 -2.64
CA LEU A 47 9.23 19.13 -2.71
C LEU A 47 8.73 19.54 -1.32
N VAL A 48 8.48 18.58 -0.41
CA VAL A 48 8.14 18.89 0.99
C VAL A 48 9.25 19.74 1.62
N LEU A 49 10.51 19.34 1.47
CA LEU A 49 11.65 20.09 2.02
C LEU A 49 11.78 21.49 1.42
N LEU A 50 11.59 21.62 0.10
CA LEU A 50 11.68 22.90 -0.60
C LEU A 50 10.55 23.86 -0.24
N MET A 51 9.34 23.35 0.04
CA MET A 51 8.21 24.18 0.47
C MET A 51 8.41 24.72 1.90
N GLY A 52 9.21 24.06 2.75
CA GLY A 52 9.44 24.48 4.13
C GLY A 52 8.11 24.62 4.90
N ASP A 53 7.88 25.78 5.50
CA ASP A 53 6.64 26.08 6.23
C ASP A 53 5.46 26.51 5.31
N ALA A 54 5.71 26.68 4.01
CA ALA A 54 4.68 27.13 3.08
C ALA A 54 3.67 26.00 2.83
N ARG A 55 2.40 26.24 3.18
CA ARG A 55 1.32 25.28 2.91
C ARG A 55 0.91 25.23 1.44
N LYS A 56 1.14 26.32 0.70
CA LYS A 56 0.79 26.46 -0.71
C LYS A 56 1.89 27.24 -1.41
N VAL A 57 2.33 26.73 -2.56
CA VAL A 57 3.28 27.39 -3.47
C VAL A 57 2.66 27.34 -4.85
N GLU A 58 2.72 28.45 -5.57
CA GLU A 58 2.22 28.52 -6.94
C GLU A 58 3.32 29.02 -7.88
N THR A 59 3.44 28.40 -9.03
CA THR A 59 4.27 28.84 -10.16
C THR A 59 3.36 29.24 -11.32
N ASP A 60 3.93 29.63 -12.46
CA ASP A 60 3.15 30.00 -13.64
C ASP A 60 2.28 28.84 -14.15
N GLU A 61 2.76 27.60 -14.00
CA GLU A 61 2.09 26.41 -14.53
C GLU A 61 1.44 25.52 -13.45
N TRP A 62 1.87 25.64 -12.19
CA TRP A 62 1.51 24.66 -11.15
C TRP A 62 1.04 25.29 -9.85
N LYS A 63 0.15 24.58 -9.17
CA LYS A 63 -0.28 24.80 -7.79
C LYS A 63 0.15 23.61 -6.95
N TYR A 64 1.06 23.85 -6.02
CA TYR A 64 1.51 22.88 -5.02
C TYR A 64 0.78 23.11 -3.71
N THR A 65 0.28 22.04 -3.10
CA THR A 65 -0.36 22.06 -1.77
C THR A 65 0.32 21.03 -0.88
N MET A 66 0.86 21.49 0.24
CA MET A 66 1.45 20.63 1.26
C MET A 66 0.36 20.10 2.17
N HIS A 67 0.33 18.78 2.34
CA HIS A 67 -0.50 18.06 3.27
C HIS A 67 0.36 17.66 4.46
N VAL A 68 0.08 18.25 5.61
CA VAL A 68 0.78 17.98 6.87
C VAL A 68 0.11 16.81 7.59
N PRO A 69 0.87 15.85 8.16
CA PRO A 69 0.31 14.73 8.89
C PRO A 69 -0.65 15.19 9.99
N ASN A 70 -1.81 14.55 10.06
CA ASN A 70 -2.79 14.81 11.10
C ASN A 70 -3.13 13.49 11.81
N PRO A 71 -2.53 13.22 12.99
CA PRO A 71 -2.77 11.99 13.73
C PRO A 71 -4.21 11.87 14.22
N ALA A 72 -4.97 12.96 14.36
CA ALA A 72 -6.39 12.89 14.75
C ALA A 72 -7.32 12.44 13.61
N LYS A 73 -6.79 12.08 12.43
CA LYS A 73 -7.59 11.67 11.27
C LYS A 73 -7.17 10.30 10.75
N LYS A 74 -8.11 9.35 10.75
CA LYS A 74 -7.88 7.97 10.28
C LYS A 74 -7.27 7.86 8.87
N SER A 75 -7.55 8.80 7.98
CA SER A 75 -7.02 8.81 6.60
C SER A 75 -5.49 8.94 6.53
N TRP A 76 -4.86 9.44 7.59
CA TRP A 76 -3.41 9.59 7.71
C TRP A 76 -2.71 8.32 8.17
N TYR A 77 -3.43 7.27 8.53
CA TYR A 77 -2.83 5.99 8.88
C TYR A 77 -2.85 5.01 7.70
N SER A 78 -1.71 4.36 7.48
CA SER A 78 -1.62 3.15 6.68
C SER A 78 -1.56 1.96 7.63
N VAL A 79 -2.38 0.95 7.40
CA VAL A 79 -2.42 -0.27 8.22
C VAL A 79 -2.44 -1.45 7.27
N VAL A 80 -1.51 -2.38 7.46
CA VAL A 80 -1.40 -3.59 6.66
C VAL A 80 -1.23 -4.79 7.57
N GLN A 81 -1.73 -5.94 7.12
CA GLN A 81 -1.35 -7.20 7.74
C GLN A 81 0.12 -7.46 7.44
N GLU A 82 0.85 -7.92 8.46
CA GLU A 82 2.23 -8.37 8.30
C GLU A 82 2.29 -9.47 7.23
N GLY A 83 3.35 -9.41 6.40
CA GLY A 83 3.59 -10.40 5.35
C GLY A 83 3.76 -11.81 5.92
N GLY A 84 3.63 -12.83 5.06
CA GLY A 84 3.80 -14.23 5.46
C GLY A 84 3.05 -15.22 4.59
N THR A 85 3.09 -16.50 4.99
CA THR A 85 2.28 -17.56 4.39
C THR A 85 0.79 -17.34 4.66
N ALA A 86 -0.08 -18.01 3.91
CA ALA A 86 -1.53 -17.96 4.17
C ALA A 86 -1.88 -18.45 5.59
N GLU A 87 -1.14 -19.43 6.09
CA GLU A 87 -1.28 -19.97 7.44
C GLU A 87 -0.87 -18.95 8.51
N GLN A 88 0.26 -18.26 8.34
CA GLN A 88 0.69 -17.21 9.25
C GLN A 88 -0.33 -16.07 9.33
N ARG A 89 -0.89 -15.65 8.18
CA ARG A 89 -1.97 -14.65 8.15
C ARG A 89 -3.21 -15.13 8.91
N ARG A 90 -3.61 -16.39 8.71
CA ARG A 90 -4.75 -16.98 9.44
C ARG A 90 -4.49 -17.02 10.95
N LEU A 91 -3.30 -17.45 11.38
CA LEU A 91 -2.91 -17.46 12.79
C LEU A 91 -2.94 -16.06 13.40
N ASN A 92 -2.51 -15.03 12.65
CA ASN A 92 -2.58 -13.65 13.10
C ASN A 92 -4.03 -13.17 13.26
N VAL A 93 -4.92 -13.53 12.34
CA VAL A 93 -6.36 -13.28 12.47
C VAL A 93 -6.93 -13.98 13.71
N ASP A 94 -6.60 -15.25 13.94
CA ASP A 94 -7.07 -16.01 15.11
C ASP A 94 -6.57 -15.40 16.43
N LYS A 95 -5.32 -14.92 16.47
CA LYS A 95 -4.76 -14.22 17.63
C LYS A 95 -5.47 -12.88 17.85
N LEU A 96 -5.63 -12.09 16.79
CA LEU A 96 -6.30 -10.80 16.88
C LEU A 96 -7.75 -10.95 17.33
N LYS A 97 -8.44 -12.00 16.89
CA LYS A 97 -9.80 -12.33 17.33
C LYS A 97 -9.88 -12.60 18.84
N LYS A 98 -8.83 -13.17 19.45
CA LYS A 98 -8.77 -13.41 20.89
C LYS A 98 -8.49 -12.14 21.69
N THR A 99 -7.66 -11.24 21.16
CA THR A 99 -7.22 -10.03 21.87
C THR A 99 -8.16 -8.84 21.64
N LEU A 100 -8.60 -8.64 20.41
CA LEU A 100 -9.39 -7.50 19.93
C LEU A 100 -10.44 -7.99 18.89
N PRO A 101 -11.42 -8.80 19.31
CA PRO A 101 -12.43 -9.40 18.42
C PRO A 101 -13.18 -8.40 17.55
N GLU A 102 -13.41 -7.19 18.07
CA GLU A 102 -14.09 -6.10 17.40
C GLU A 102 -13.32 -5.51 16.21
N LEU A 103 -12.04 -5.85 16.04
CA LEU A 103 -11.23 -5.49 14.87
C LEU A 103 -11.29 -6.55 13.75
N ILE A 104 -12.16 -7.55 13.89
CA ILE A 104 -12.43 -8.56 12.88
C ILE A 104 -13.76 -8.27 12.19
N LYS A 105 -13.71 -8.12 10.86
CA LYS A 105 -14.90 -8.03 10.02
C LYS A 105 -15.35 -9.42 9.61
N VAL A 106 -16.60 -9.77 9.94
CA VAL A 106 -17.23 -11.03 9.53
C VAL A 106 -17.87 -10.86 8.15
N GLU A 107 -17.24 -11.42 7.12
CA GLU A 107 -17.78 -11.59 5.75
C GLU A 107 -17.79 -13.09 5.38
N THR A 108 -17.93 -13.44 4.09
CA THR A 108 -17.80 -14.83 3.59
C THR A 108 -16.45 -15.48 3.96
N LYS A 109 -15.45 -14.67 4.35
CA LYS A 109 -14.22 -15.06 5.03
C LYS A 109 -13.91 -14.00 6.11
N GLU A 110 -13.43 -14.42 7.27
CA GLU A 110 -12.97 -13.50 8.31
C GLU A 110 -11.76 -12.69 7.82
N LYS A 111 -11.80 -11.38 8.01
CA LYS A 111 -10.75 -10.45 7.60
C LYS A 111 -10.53 -9.40 8.69
N VAL A 112 -9.33 -8.83 8.73
CA VAL A 112 -9.03 -7.71 9.62
C VAL A 112 -9.73 -6.45 9.13
N ASP A 113 -10.40 -5.75 10.03
CA ASP A 113 -11.02 -4.46 9.76
C ASP A 113 -9.99 -3.32 9.89
N THR A 114 -9.28 -3.04 8.80
CA THR A 114 -8.27 -1.97 8.80
C THR A 114 -8.86 -0.58 9.02
N ASP A 115 -10.14 -0.35 8.72
CA ASP A 115 -10.72 0.98 8.88
C ASP A 115 -11.09 1.27 10.33
N SER A 116 -11.59 0.27 11.05
CA SER A 116 -11.76 0.36 12.50
C SER A 116 -10.42 0.55 13.23
N ILE A 117 -9.36 -0.12 12.78
CA ILE A 117 -8.01 0.08 13.34
C ILE A 117 -7.52 1.53 13.13
N LYS A 118 -7.66 2.08 11.92
CA LYS A 118 -7.27 3.48 11.66
C LYS A 118 -8.09 4.48 12.47
N GLN A 119 -9.37 4.18 12.71
CA GLN A 119 -10.22 5.02 13.56
C GLN A 119 -9.69 5.05 14.99
N ARG A 120 -9.38 3.89 15.57
CA ARG A 120 -8.78 3.80 16.92
C ARG A 120 -7.41 4.46 17.05
N LEU A 121 -6.59 4.39 16.01
CA LEU A 121 -5.34 5.15 15.94
C LEU A 121 -5.60 6.66 16.00
N ALA A 122 -6.64 7.13 15.29
CA ALA A 122 -7.04 8.53 15.30
C ALA A 122 -7.65 8.99 16.63
N ASP A 123 -8.35 8.09 17.32
CA ASP A 123 -8.95 8.31 18.62
C ASP A 123 -7.94 8.17 19.78
N GLY A 124 -6.71 7.72 19.49
CA GLY A 124 -5.63 7.55 20.47
C GLY A 124 -5.72 6.26 21.31
N GLU A 125 -6.63 5.34 20.97
CA GLU A 125 -6.79 4.05 21.65
C GLU A 125 -5.70 3.02 21.23
N LEU A 126 -5.09 3.25 20.08
CA LEU A 126 -3.94 2.50 19.59
C LEU A 126 -2.78 3.47 19.30
N VAL A 127 -1.55 3.00 19.49
CA VAL A 127 -0.33 3.75 19.22
C VAL A 127 0.57 2.93 18.30
N ILE A 128 1.27 3.60 17.38
CA ILE A 128 2.29 2.98 16.52
C ILE A 128 3.65 3.21 17.17
N THR A 129 4.41 2.14 17.38
CA THR A 129 5.80 2.22 17.86
C THR A 129 6.75 2.58 16.73
N ASP A 130 7.99 2.97 17.06
CA ASP A 130 9.04 3.28 16.05
C ASP A 130 9.31 2.12 15.08
N SER A 131 9.04 0.88 15.52
CA SER A 131 9.15 -0.33 14.69
C SER A 131 7.94 -0.62 13.79
N GLY A 132 6.94 0.28 13.77
CA GLY A 132 5.69 0.13 13.02
C GLY A 132 4.67 -0.81 13.68
N LYS A 133 4.98 -1.42 14.83
CA LYS A 133 4.03 -2.27 15.56
C LYS A 133 2.95 -1.44 16.22
N LEU A 134 1.72 -1.94 16.21
CA LEU A 134 0.61 -1.34 16.95
C LEU A 134 0.62 -1.86 18.38
N VAL A 135 0.39 -0.95 19.33
CA VAL A 135 0.20 -1.26 20.74
C VAL A 135 -1.10 -0.61 21.24
N THR A 136 -1.77 -1.25 22.18
CA THR A 136 -2.88 -0.64 22.92
C THR A 136 -2.36 0.39 23.90
N VAL A 137 -3.23 1.27 24.41
CA VAL A 137 -2.89 2.22 25.49
C VAL A 137 -2.33 1.53 26.75
N ASN A 138 -2.62 0.24 26.94
CA ASN A 138 -2.11 -0.56 28.06
C ASN A 138 -0.76 -1.24 27.76
N GLY A 139 -0.18 -1.00 26.57
CA GLY A 139 1.12 -1.54 26.17
C GLY A 139 1.07 -2.94 25.54
N GLU A 140 -0.12 -3.48 25.25
CA GLU A 140 -0.25 -4.79 24.61
C GLU A 140 -0.03 -4.69 23.10
N ILE A 141 0.82 -5.56 22.55
CA ILE A 141 1.11 -5.58 21.11
C ILE A 141 -0.06 -6.18 20.34
N VAL A 142 -0.55 -5.45 19.34
CA VAL A 142 -1.54 -5.94 18.38
C VAL A 142 -0.85 -6.89 17.39
N PRO A 143 -1.21 -8.18 17.36
CA PRO A 143 -0.46 -9.18 16.62
C PRO A 143 -0.68 -9.09 15.10
N GLY A 144 0.41 -9.20 14.34
CA GLY A 144 0.36 -9.39 12.88
C GLY A 144 -0.15 -8.20 12.08
N ILE A 145 -0.18 -7.01 12.69
CA ILE A 145 -0.57 -5.75 12.07
C ILE A 145 0.57 -4.76 12.19
N ILE A 146 0.91 -4.12 11.07
CA ILE A 146 1.90 -3.05 11.00
C ILE A 146 1.17 -1.77 10.56
N GLY A 147 1.52 -0.67 11.19
CA GLY A 147 0.95 0.64 10.91
C GLY A 147 2.02 1.70 10.71
N GLU A 148 1.63 2.75 10.00
CA GLU A 148 2.47 3.93 9.77
C GLU A 148 1.57 5.17 9.75
N LEU A 149 2.00 6.24 10.42
CA LEU A 149 1.46 7.58 10.18
C LEU A 149 2.10 8.11 8.89
N LYS A 150 1.29 8.31 7.86
CA LYS A 150 1.76 8.78 6.55
C LYS A 150 2.55 10.09 6.72
N PRO A 151 3.72 10.21 6.10
CA PRO A 151 4.53 11.42 6.17
C PRO A 151 3.85 12.57 5.44
N ALA A 152 4.37 13.79 5.64
CA ALA A 152 3.95 14.94 4.86
C ALA A 152 4.08 14.64 3.36
N SER A 153 3.15 15.18 2.57
CA SER A 153 3.14 14.98 1.12
C SER A 153 2.77 16.27 0.40
N VAL A 154 3.15 16.37 -0.87
CA VAL A 154 2.80 17.50 -1.72
C VAL A 154 1.96 16.99 -2.88
N SER A 155 0.81 17.62 -3.10
CA SER A 155 0.04 17.43 -4.33
C SER A 155 0.30 18.58 -5.29
N ALA A 156 0.59 18.26 -6.55
CA ALA A 156 0.71 19.24 -7.64
C ALA A 156 -0.52 19.20 -8.54
N LYS A 157 -1.04 20.37 -8.92
CA LYS A 157 -2.10 20.52 -9.93
C LYS A 157 -1.67 21.54 -10.97
N ALA A 158 -1.84 21.23 -12.25
CA ALA A 158 -1.61 22.20 -13.31
C ALA A 158 -2.67 23.32 -13.22
N LYS A 159 -2.29 24.55 -13.53
CA LYS A 159 -3.22 25.67 -13.68
C LYS A 159 -4.00 25.53 -14.99
N GLU A 160 -5.30 25.73 -14.94
CA GLU A 160 -6.11 25.84 -16.16
C GLU A 160 -5.61 27.06 -16.96
N LYS A 161 -5.40 26.87 -18.27
CA LYS A 161 -4.93 27.91 -19.18
C LYS A 161 -6.07 28.80 -19.64
#